data_AF-X6MPM5-F1
#
_entry.id   AF-X6MPM5-F1
#
_cell.length_a   1.000
_cell.length_b   1.000
_cell.length_c   1.000
_cell.angle_alpha   90.00
_cell.angle_beta   90.00
_cell.angle_gamma   90.00
#
_symmetry.space_group_name_H-M   'P 1'
#
loop_
_entity.id
_entity.type
_entity.pdbx_description
1 polymer ?
#
loop_
_entity_poly.entity_id
_entity_poly.type
_entity_poly.pdbx_seq_one_letter_code
_entity_poly.pdbx_strand_id
1 'polypeptide(L)'
;MLNEFLEKHYTDELTIDAAVKLAVRALLEVVEHGAKNIDVGILERKKTLSKLQETDIEKIVEEIKKEEELEDGNKDKEKEKGKEKDKD
;
A
#
# COMPACT_ATOMS: atom_id res chain seq x y z
N MET A 1 3.78 6.36 11.83
CA MET A 1 4.93 5.43 11.95
C MET A 1 4.54 4.06 11.42
N LEU A 2 5.48 3.21 10.98
CA LEU A 2 5.22 1.89 10.37
C LEU A 2 4.19 1.03 11.15
N ASN A 3 4.31 0.97 12.47
CA ASN A 3 3.38 0.22 13.32
C ASN A 3 1.95 0.77 13.24
N GLU A 4 1.78 2.08 13.37
CA GLU A 4 0.46 2.72 13.27
C GLU A 4 -0.16 2.56 11.87
N PHE A 5 0.68 2.53 10.83
CA PHE A 5 0.23 2.26 9.46
C PHE A 5 -0.32 0.84 9.36
N LEU A 6 0.41 -0.16 9.84
CA LEU A 6 -0.03 -1.56 9.82
C LEU A 6 -1.29 -1.76 10.68
N GLU A 7 -1.37 -1.15 11.86
CA GLU A 7 -2.55 -1.22 12.73
C GLU A 7 -3.83 -0.70 12.06
N LYS A 8 -3.72 0.28 11.16
CA LYS A 8 -4.86 0.87 10.45
C LYS A 8 -5.32 0.05 9.23
N HIS A 9 -4.40 -0.69 8.59
CA HIS A 9 -4.65 -1.29 7.28
C HIS A 9 -4.65 -2.82 7.28
N TYR A 10 -4.15 -3.46 8.33
CA TYR A 10 -4.16 -4.92 8.46
C TYR A 10 -5.55 -5.46 8.79
N THR A 11 -5.89 -6.61 8.20
CA THR A 11 -7.06 -7.42 8.55
C THR A 11 -6.70 -8.90 8.55
N ASP A 12 -7.44 -9.72 9.31
CA ASP A 12 -7.17 -11.17 9.43
C ASP A 12 -7.40 -11.93 8.11
N GLU A 13 -8.21 -11.37 7.20
CA GLU A 13 -8.67 -12.02 5.96
C GLU A 13 -7.99 -11.47 4.69
N LEU A 14 -6.73 -11.06 4.80
CA LEU A 14 -5.98 -10.62 3.62
C LEU A 14 -5.70 -11.79 2.67
N THR A 15 -6.00 -11.59 1.39
CA THR A 15 -5.49 -12.44 0.32
C THR A 15 -3.96 -12.30 0.23
N ILE A 16 -3.29 -13.25 -0.42
CA ILE A 16 -1.83 -13.18 -0.62
C ILE A 16 -1.46 -11.87 -1.32
N ASP A 17 -2.17 -11.50 -2.38
CA ASP A 17 -1.90 -10.28 -3.14
C ASP A 17 -2.11 -9.02 -2.28
N ALA A 18 -3.16 -8.98 -1.47
CA ALA A 18 -3.41 -7.87 -0.55
C ALA A 18 -2.36 -7.79 0.56
N ALA A 19 -1.92 -8.93 1.10
CA ALA A 19 -0.85 -9.00 2.09
C ALA A 19 0.50 -8.54 1.51
N VAL A 20 0.81 -8.94 0.28
CA VAL A 20 2.01 -8.49 -0.44
C VAL A 20 1.96 -6.99 -0.68
N LYS A 21 0.84 -6.46 -1.21
CA LYS A 21 0.68 -5.01 -1.45
C LYS A 21 0.80 -4.23 -0.15
N LEU A 22 0.17 -4.68 0.94
CA LEU A 22 0.28 -4.05 2.26
C LEU A 22 1.73 -4.06 2.77
N ALA A 23 2.43 -5.18 2.65
CA ALA A 23 3.83 -5.30 3.07
C ALA A 23 4.74 -4.34 2.27
N VAL A 24 4.55 -4.26 0.96
CA VAL A 24 5.30 -3.32 0.10
C VAL A 24 4.99 -1.88 0.48
N ARG A 25 3.72 -1.50 0.66
CA ARG A 25 3.31 -0.16 1.09
C ARG A 25 3.93 0.23 2.43
N ALA A 26 3.92 -0.70 3.39
CA ALA A 26 4.53 -0.51 4.70
C ALA A 26 6.05 -0.29 4.60
N LEU A 27 6.76 -1.02 3.74
CA LEU A 27 8.20 -0.82 3.50
C LEU A 27 8.50 0.54 2.84
N LEU A 28 7.58 1.08 2.04
CA LEU A 28 7.72 2.41 1.44
C LEU A 28 7.64 3.56 2.45
N GLU A 29 7.04 3.37 3.63
CA GLU A 29 7.00 4.37 4.71
C GLU A 29 8.39 4.72 5.27
N VAL A 30 9.40 3.87 5.02
CA VAL A 30 10.75 4.00 5.59
C VAL A 30 11.88 3.98 4.55
N VAL A 31 11.58 3.87 3.25
CA VAL A 31 12.60 3.80 2.20
C VAL A 31 12.43 4.93 1.17
N GLU A 32 13.46 5.76 1.00
CA GLU A 32 13.42 6.91 0.08
C GLU A 32 13.52 6.51 -1.41
N HIS A 33 14.14 5.37 -1.74
CA HIS A 33 14.59 5.06 -3.11
C HIS A 33 13.81 3.93 -3.83
N GLY A 34 12.62 3.55 -3.35
CA GLY A 34 11.70 2.65 -4.07
C GLY A 34 12.12 1.18 -4.19
N ALA A 35 11.46 0.44 -5.11
CA ALA A 35 11.45 -1.03 -5.24
C ALA A 35 12.83 -1.73 -5.22
N LYS A 36 13.88 -1.08 -5.72
CA LYS A 36 15.23 -1.66 -5.88
C LYS A 36 15.94 -2.01 -4.57
N ASN A 37 15.45 -1.49 -3.45
CA ASN A 37 16.02 -1.75 -2.12
C ASN A 37 15.16 -2.71 -1.29
N ILE A 38 14.18 -3.36 -1.91
CA ILE A 38 13.23 -4.23 -1.23
C ILE A 38 13.27 -5.62 -1.87
N ASP A 39 13.46 -6.64 -1.04
CA ASP A 39 13.21 -8.04 -1.39
C ASP A 39 11.94 -8.52 -0.68
N VAL A 40 11.04 -9.19 -1.41
CA VAL A 40 9.81 -9.77 -0.84
C VAL A 40 9.76 -11.27 -1.08
N GLY A 41 9.48 -12.02 -0.01
CA GLY A 41 9.28 -13.46 -0.03
C GLY A 41 7.91 -13.84 0.52
N ILE A 42 7.25 -14.79 -0.14
CA ILE A 42 5.95 -15.33 0.25
C ILE A 42 6.17 -16.73 0.83
N LEU A 43 5.73 -16.93 2.07
CA LEU A 43 5.75 -18.21 2.74
C LEU A 43 4.32 -18.65 3.06
N GLU A 44 3.90 -19.76 2.46
CA GLU A 44 2.58 -20.34 2.70
C GLU A 44 2.68 -21.70 3.37
N ARG A 45 1.60 -22.11 4.05
CA ARG A 45 1.53 -23.41 4.72
C ARG A 45 1.81 -24.54 3.73
N LYS A 46 2.82 -25.35 4.05
CA LYS A 46 3.29 -26.50 3.25
C LYS A 46 3.82 -26.14 1.85
N LYS A 47 4.15 -24.88 1.57
CA LYS A 47 4.87 -24.47 0.36
C LYS A 47 6.29 -24.02 0.70
N THR A 48 7.16 -24.05 -0.30
CA THR A 48 8.49 -23.45 -0.20
C THR A 48 8.39 -21.93 -0.26
N LEU A 49 9.36 -21.24 0.34
CA LEU A 49 9.51 -19.79 0.19
C LEU A 49 9.61 -19.44 -1.31
N SER A 50 8.73 -18.57 -1.78
CA SER A 50 8.77 -18.02 -3.14
C SER A 50 9.22 -16.57 -3.09
N LYS A 51 10.25 -16.19 -3.85
CA LYS A 51 10.69 -14.79 -3.96
C LYS A 51 9.97 -14.12 -5.13
N LEU A 52 9.44 -12.93 -4.88
CA LEU A 52 8.94 -12.07 -5.94
C LEU A 52 10.10 -11.57 -6.81
N GLN A 53 9.85 -11.40 -8.10
CA GLN A 53 10.82 -10.78 -9.00
C GLN A 53 10.82 -9.26 -8.77
N GLU A 54 11.98 -8.62 -8.96
CA GLU A 54 12.11 -7.17 -8.87
C GLU A 54 11.07 -6.45 -9.75
N THR A 55 10.84 -6.96 -10.96
CA THR A 55 9.85 -6.40 -11.91
C THR A 55 8.41 -6.48 -11.40
N ASP A 56 8.08 -7.44 -10.53
CA ASP A 56 6.75 -7.55 -9.95
C ASP A 56 6.61 -6.57 -8.77
N ILE A 57 7.67 -6.42 -7.98
CA ILE A 57 7.74 -5.42 -6.91
C ILE A 57 7.63 -4.00 -7.50
N GLU A 58 8.32 -3.71 -8.60
CA GLU A 58 8.22 -2.42 -9.31
C GLU A 58 6.78 -2.09 -9.71
N LYS A 59 6.06 -3.04 -10.32
CA LYS A 59 4.65 -2.85 -10.69
C LYS A 59 3.75 -2.58 -9.48
N ILE A 60 3.96 -3.31 -8.38
CA ILE A 60 3.19 -3.12 -7.14
C ILE A 60 3.46 -1.73 -6.57
N VAL A 61 4.72 -1.27 -6.58
CA VAL A 61 5.09 0.09 -6.13
C VAL A 61 4.44 1.16 -7.01
N GLU A 62 4.42 0.99 -8.33
CA GLU A 62 3.72 1.92 -9.24
C GLU A 62 2.22 1.97 -8.98
N GLU A 63 1.60 0.81 -8.73
CA GLU A 63 0.18 0.71 -8.41
C GLU A 63 -0.15 1.41 -7.08
N ILE A 64 0.66 1.20 -6.03
CA ILE A 64 0.50 1.85 -4.73
C ILE A 64 0.57 3.38 -4.86
N LYS A 65 1.58 3.90 -5.56
CA LYS A 65 1.74 5.35 -5.76
C LYS A 65 0.53 5.95 -6.47
N LYS A 66 0.00 5.25 -7.48
CA LYS A 66 -1.19 5.68 -8.21
C LYS A 66 -2.43 5.67 -7.32
N GLU A 67 -2.59 4.67 -6.45
CA GLU A 67 -3.69 4.60 -5.49
C GLU A 67 -3.62 5.75 -4.48
N GLU A 68 -2.45 6.06 -3.96
CA GLU A 68 -2.22 7.17 -3.02
C GLU A 68 -2.55 8.54 -3.63
N GLU A 69 -2.11 8.79 -4.87
CA GLU A 69 -2.46 10.03 -5.59
C GLU A 69 -3.98 10.19 -5.77
N LEU A 70 -4.71 9.08 -5.99
CA LEU A 70 -6.16 9.07 -6.13
C LEU A 70 -6.86 9.28 -4.78
N GLU A 71 -6.38 8.64 -3.71
CA GLU A 71 -6.90 8.79 -2.35
C GLU A 71 -6.79 10.25 -1.87
N ASP A 72 -5.65 10.90 -2.11
CA ASP A 72 -5.43 12.29 -1.69
C ASP A 72 -6.20 13.28 -2.57
N GLY A 73 -6.23 13.07 -3.89
CA GLY A 73 -7.05 13.87 -4.80
C GLY A 73 -8.56 13.77 -4.53
N ASN A 74 -9.03 12.67 -3.94
CA ASN A 74 -10.43 12.49 -3.57
C ASN A 74 -10.77 13.16 -2.22
N LYS A 75 -9.86 13.12 -1.24
CA LYS A 75 -10.01 13.87 0.03
C LYS A 75 -10.12 15.38 -0.20
N ASP A 76 -9.40 15.92 -1.19
CA ASP A 76 -9.47 17.34 -1.53
C ASP A 76 -10.82 17.73 -2.15
N LYS A 77 -11.41 16.86 -2.99
CA LYS A 77 -12.73 17.06 -3.57
C LYS A 77 -13.89 16.93 -2.56
N GLU A 78 -13.76 16.05 -1.57
CA GLU A 78 -14.75 15.93 -0.49
C GLU A 78 -14.75 17.13 0.45
N LYS A 79 -13.57 17.73 0.73
CA LYS A 79 -13.46 18.97 1.53
C LYS A 79 -14.08 20.19 0.84
N GLU A 80 -14.07 20.27 -0.49
CA GLU A 80 -14.75 21.34 -1.23
C GLU A 80 -16.28 21.20 -1.18
N LYS A 81 -16.82 19.98 -1.33
CA LYS A 81 -18.27 19.72 -1.23
C LYS A 81 -18.85 19.93 0.16
N GLY A 82 -18.04 19.76 1.21
CA GLY A 82 -18.45 20.05 2.59
C GLY A 82 -18.67 21.55 2.86
N LYS A 83 -17.88 22.43 2.24
CA LYS A 83 -17.98 23.89 2.44
C LYS A 83 -19.15 24.55 1.72
N GLU A 84 -19.74 23.87 0.73
CA GLU A 84 -20.88 24.40 -0.04
C GLU A 84 -22.24 24.11 0.64
N LYS A 85 -22.30 23.09 1.53
CA LYS A 85 -23.53 22.70 2.25
C LYS A 85 -23.81 23.51 3.53
N ASP A 86 -22.83 24.24 4.05
CA ASP A 86 -22.98 25.09 5.26
C ASP A 86 -23.33 26.56 4.93
N LYS A 87 -23.71 26.85 3.67
CA LYS A 87 -24.04 28.21 3.20
C LYS A 87 -25.53 28.46 2.89
N ASP A 88 -26.40 27.48 3.15
CA ASP A 88 -27.87 27.61 3.03
C ASP A 88 -28.57 27.58 4.39
#